data_AF-A0A7J2UY44-F1
#
_entry.id   AF-A0A7J2UY44-F1
#
_cell.length_a   1.000
_cell.length_b   1.000
_cell.length_c   1.000
_cell.angle_alpha   90.00
_cell.angle_beta   90.00
_cell.angle_gamma   90.00
#
_symmetry.space_group_name_H-M   'P 1'
#
loop_
_entity.id
_entity.type
_entity.pdbx_description
1 polymer ?
#
loop_
_entity_poly.entity_id
_entity_poly.type
_entity_poly.pdbx_seq_one_letter_code
_entity_poly.pdbx_strand_id
1 'polypeptide(L)'
;LEVITRRTNYDLTKAKEKIHILEGLMIALRNIDEVIKIIRQSKEVEEAKTRLMKRFSLSEIQAKSILDMRLQKLTGMEIEAVEKEYKETKELIERLEALLADKQKILAEIKRELFDIKNRFGDERRTQIVEGEVGIDIEDLIPEQEVVVTITKDGYIKRIPTETYRTQHRGGKGLIGVRPKEEDFVVDTFITSTHDYLMFFTNHGRAYWLKGYKIPEGDRYAKGKAIINLLPRLEEGEKIETAVPIHEFDDTQYLIFTTKKGTIKKTVLSAYGNIRVNGIIAIKLEQGDELMGVQLSDGAKTVMIATARGQACRFNERELRPMGRATHGVIGIRLKDKKDAVVAMTVVDITGSLFTMTENGFGKRSPIDEYRMTHRGSKGVRTIVTNERNGNVVFVSQVTDDNELIITTEQGMTVRIPVRDIREQGRNTMGVRIMRLNEGDKVVSVTQVLAEPDKEKDQGESIESMPLGIVEEKTPIDEQPSEPFVEQKEPTPRTMPVPIVEKSVVSEETPLPPRKAKKTIQPKKSTVRTPKKKEKPKTIPTKKQKKPKKKPGRPTKTAVAKQKKAKKSPVKKAKPKPVKTKKAKKKPVKKRKPTIKPKKRKYA
;
A
#
# COMPACT_ATOMS: atom_id res chain seq x y z
N LEU A 1 -32.07 -0.07 27.07
CA LEU A 1 -32.70 1.29 27.17
C LEU A 1 -34.07 1.20 27.80
N GLU A 2 -35.08 0.63 27.12
CA GLU A 2 -36.46 0.54 27.64
C GLU A 2 -36.56 0.01 29.09
N VAL A 3 -35.86 -1.08 29.42
CA VAL A 3 -35.83 -1.66 30.78
C VAL A 3 -35.44 -0.63 31.84
N ILE A 4 -34.44 0.22 31.56
CA ILE A 4 -33.97 1.26 32.49
C ILE A 4 -35.00 2.39 32.57
N THR A 5 -35.60 2.80 31.46
CA THR A 5 -36.71 3.78 31.48
C THR A 5 -37.89 3.28 32.32
N ARG A 6 -38.27 1.99 32.19
CA ARG A 6 -39.32 1.37 33.03
C ARG A 6 -38.92 1.33 34.51
N ARG A 7 -37.68 0.95 34.83
CA ARG A 7 -37.12 0.93 36.20
C ARG A 7 -37.14 2.33 36.83
N THR A 8 -36.51 3.30 36.17
CA THR A 8 -36.44 4.69 36.63
C THR A 8 -37.83 5.35 36.77
N ASN A 9 -38.81 4.99 35.93
CA ASN A 9 -40.20 5.40 36.12
C ASN A 9 -40.82 4.79 37.38
N TYR A 10 -40.62 3.50 37.64
CA TYR A 10 -41.10 2.83 38.86
C TYR A 10 -40.48 3.44 40.12
N ASP A 11 -39.16 3.65 40.12
CA ASP A 11 -38.42 4.29 41.20
C ASP A 11 -38.94 5.72 41.47
N LEU A 12 -39.21 6.47 40.40
CA LEU A 12 -39.76 7.83 40.48
C LEU A 12 -41.19 7.85 41.05
N THR A 13 -42.06 6.94 40.62
CA THR A 13 -43.41 6.82 41.16
C THR A 13 -43.36 6.49 42.66
N LYS A 14 -42.52 5.53 43.08
CA LYS A 14 -42.37 5.18 44.50
C LYS A 14 -41.77 6.31 45.33
N ALA A 15 -40.81 7.08 44.78
CA ALA A 15 -40.29 8.27 45.45
C ALA A 15 -41.37 9.37 45.58
N LYS A 16 -42.24 9.54 44.58
CA LYS A 16 -43.36 10.50 44.62
C LYS A 16 -44.47 10.11 45.60
N GLU A 17 -44.82 8.84 45.68
CA GLU A 17 -45.72 8.33 46.74
C GLU A 17 -45.13 8.62 48.14
N LYS A 18 -43.81 8.39 48.31
CA LYS A 18 -43.12 8.59 49.59
C LYS A 18 -43.01 10.07 49.99
N ILE A 19 -42.60 10.95 49.07
CA ILE A 19 -42.43 12.38 49.40
C ILE A 19 -43.78 13.01 49.78
N HIS A 20 -44.87 12.62 49.09
CA HIS A 20 -46.22 13.08 49.39
C HIS A 20 -46.65 12.75 50.83
N ILE A 21 -46.33 11.55 51.31
CA ILE A 21 -46.57 11.17 52.71
C ILE A 21 -45.70 11.99 53.67
N LEU A 22 -44.40 12.17 53.36
CA LEU A 22 -43.46 12.94 54.17
C LEU A 22 -43.83 14.43 54.26
N GLU A 23 -44.38 15.03 53.20
CA GLU A 23 -44.92 16.40 53.22
C GLU A 23 -46.08 16.53 54.21
N GLY A 24 -47.02 15.58 54.21
CA GLY A 24 -48.12 15.56 55.18
C GLY A 24 -47.63 15.42 56.62
N LEU A 25 -46.68 14.51 56.87
CA LEU A 25 -46.06 14.35 58.19
C LEU A 25 -45.30 15.61 58.63
N MET A 26 -44.56 16.27 57.74
CA MET A 26 -43.84 17.51 58.03
C MET A 26 -44.80 18.68 58.32
N ILE A 27 -45.95 18.77 57.64
CA ILE A 27 -47.01 19.73 57.96
C ILE A 27 -47.59 19.45 59.36
N ALA A 28 -47.85 18.19 59.69
CA ALA A 28 -48.41 17.81 60.99
C ALA A 28 -47.43 18.04 62.15
N LEU A 29 -46.16 17.66 62.00
CA LEU A 29 -45.11 17.86 63.02
C LEU A 29 -44.89 19.34 63.33
N ARG A 30 -45.01 20.24 62.35
CA ARG A 30 -44.86 21.68 62.53
C ARG A 30 -46.08 22.37 63.16
N ASN A 31 -47.24 21.71 63.21
CA ASN A 31 -48.50 22.25 63.75
C ASN A 31 -49.14 21.29 64.78
N ILE A 32 -48.31 20.57 65.54
CA ILE A 32 -48.71 19.39 66.29
C ILE A 32 -49.80 19.66 67.34
N ASP A 33 -49.77 20.80 68.02
CA ASP A 33 -50.79 21.18 69.01
C ASP A 33 -52.18 21.36 68.38
N GLU A 34 -52.25 21.89 67.15
CA GLU A 34 -53.50 22.04 66.41
C GLU A 34 -54.00 20.68 65.89
N VAL A 35 -53.10 19.82 65.42
CA VAL A 35 -53.42 18.43 65.02
C VAL A 35 -53.99 17.65 66.21
N ILE A 36 -53.32 17.69 67.37
CA ILE A 36 -53.78 17.03 68.61
C ILE A 36 -55.14 17.61 69.06
N LYS A 37 -55.33 18.93 68.97
CA LYS A 37 -56.61 19.57 69.30
C LYS A 37 -57.75 19.09 68.39
N ILE A 38 -57.53 19.00 67.08
CA ILE A 38 -58.53 18.50 66.12
C ILE A 38 -58.87 17.04 66.39
N ILE A 39 -57.88 16.19 66.66
CA ILE A 39 -58.08 14.77 66.99
C ILE A 39 -58.89 14.65 68.30
N ARG A 40 -58.49 15.34 69.38
CA ARG A 40 -59.19 15.30 70.69
C ARG A 40 -60.59 15.92 70.70
N GLN A 41 -60.93 16.74 69.69
CA GLN A 41 -62.26 17.35 69.53
C GLN A 41 -63.19 16.58 68.57
N SER A 42 -62.74 15.45 68.04
CA SER A 42 -63.51 14.60 67.11
C SER A 42 -63.96 13.32 67.82
N LYS A 43 -65.17 12.84 67.55
CA LYS A 43 -65.73 11.64 68.20
C LYS A 43 -65.29 10.35 67.51
N GLU A 44 -65.00 10.41 66.21
CA GLU A 44 -64.64 9.26 65.39
C GLU A 44 -63.39 9.52 64.53
N VAL A 45 -62.71 8.44 64.13
CA VAL A 45 -61.45 8.50 63.36
C VAL A 45 -61.68 9.13 61.98
N GLU A 46 -62.78 8.79 61.30
CA GLU A 46 -63.14 9.36 59.99
C GLU A 46 -63.56 10.84 60.10
N GLU A 47 -64.12 11.27 61.23
CA GLU A 47 -64.36 12.69 61.51
C GLU A 47 -63.04 13.45 61.68
N ALA A 48 -62.11 12.93 62.49
CA ALA A 48 -60.79 13.52 62.68
C ALA A 48 -60.01 13.64 61.35
N LYS A 49 -59.99 12.55 60.57
CA LYS A 49 -59.43 12.47 59.21
C LYS A 49 -60.02 13.55 58.29
N THR A 50 -61.34 13.64 58.21
CA THR A 50 -62.04 14.64 57.38
C THR A 50 -61.74 16.08 57.80
N ARG A 51 -61.63 16.34 59.11
CA ARG A 51 -61.28 17.67 59.65
C ARG A 51 -59.81 18.03 59.36
N LEU A 52 -58.87 17.09 59.50
CA LEU A 52 -57.46 17.31 59.16
C LEU A 52 -57.26 17.58 57.66
N MET A 53 -57.94 16.81 56.79
CA MET A 53 -57.96 17.05 55.34
C MET A 53 -58.46 18.46 55.00
N LYS A 54 -59.60 18.89 55.58
CA LYS A 54 -60.18 20.22 55.35
C LYS A 54 -59.33 21.36 55.93
N ARG A 55 -58.63 21.17 57.05
CA ARG A 55 -57.86 22.23 57.73
C ARG A 55 -56.50 22.49 57.08
N PHE A 56 -55.79 21.43 56.71
CA PHE A 56 -54.41 21.50 56.22
C PHE A 56 -54.29 21.18 54.72
N SER A 57 -55.41 21.08 54.00
CA SER A 57 -55.48 20.70 52.57
C SER A 57 -54.81 19.36 52.25
N LEU A 58 -54.84 18.43 53.21
CA LEU A 58 -54.19 17.12 53.11
C LEU A 58 -55.04 16.14 52.28
N SER A 59 -54.36 15.27 51.54
CA SER A 59 -54.98 14.10 50.93
C SER A 59 -55.38 13.05 51.98
N GLU A 60 -56.24 12.11 51.58
CA GLU A 60 -56.69 11.01 52.44
C GLU A 60 -55.53 10.15 52.96
N ILE A 61 -54.55 9.86 52.10
CA ILE A 61 -53.37 9.03 52.42
C ILE A 61 -52.48 9.74 53.45
N GLN A 62 -52.25 11.05 53.29
CA GLN A 62 -51.51 11.86 54.26
C GLN A 62 -52.25 11.92 55.60
N ALA A 63 -53.55 12.24 55.59
CA ALA A 63 -54.35 12.33 56.81
C ALA A 63 -54.40 11.00 57.58
N LYS A 64 -54.52 9.87 56.87
CA LYS A 64 -54.38 8.54 57.46
C LYS A 64 -52.97 8.31 58.05
N SER A 65 -51.91 8.61 57.30
CA SER A 65 -50.53 8.43 57.79
C SER A 65 -50.18 9.31 59.00
N ILE A 66 -50.90 10.43 59.22
CA ILE A 66 -50.79 11.27 60.42
C ILE A 66 -51.55 10.65 61.60
N LEU A 67 -52.73 10.06 61.36
CA LEU A 67 -53.48 9.35 62.41
C LEU A 67 -52.78 8.04 62.85
N ASP A 68 -52.09 7.36 61.92
CA ASP A 68 -51.29 6.16 62.18
C ASP A 68 -49.92 6.49 62.86
N MET A 69 -49.61 7.76 63.16
CA MET A 69 -48.32 8.16 63.74
C MET A 69 -48.19 7.79 65.23
N ARG A 70 -46.98 7.43 65.67
CA ARG A 70 -46.66 7.15 67.08
C ARG A 70 -46.03 8.35 67.75
N LEU A 71 -46.39 8.62 69.02
CA LEU A 71 -45.90 9.77 69.80
C LEU A 71 -44.36 9.89 69.87
N GLN A 72 -43.61 8.77 69.76
CA GLN A 72 -42.14 8.78 69.68
C GLN A 72 -41.59 9.64 68.52
N LYS A 73 -42.35 9.81 67.43
CA LYS A 73 -42.00 10.65 66.27
C LYS A 73 -41.98 12.16 66.57
N LEU A 74 -42.42 12.58 67.76
CA LEU A 74 -42.34 13.96 68.24
C LEU A 74 -41.00 14.29 68.92
N THR A 75 -40.09 13.32 69.05
CA THR A 75 -38.73 13.59 69.56
C THR A 75 -37.88 14.30 68.50
N GLY A 76 -37.01 15.23 68.92
CA GLY A 76 -36.23 16.06 67.99
C GLY A 76 -35.43 15.27 66.95
N MET A 77 -34.78 14.17 67.37
CA MET A 77 -34.04 13.29 66.47
C MET A 77 -34.91 12.59 65.42
N GLU A 78 -36.18 12.27 65.74
CA GLU A 78 -37.12 11.69 64.79
C GLU A 78 -37.68 12.74 63.82
N ILE A 79 -37.84 13.99 64.27
CA ILE A 79 -38.20 15.14 63.41
C ILE A 79 -37.06 15.43 62.42
N GLU A 80 -35.81 15.52 62.90
CA GLU A 80 -34.62 15.67 62.06
C GLU A 80 -34.46 14.50 61.07
N ALA A 81 -34.77 13.26 61.49
CA ALA A 81 -34.75 12.11 60.60
C ALA A 81 -35.81 12.20 59.48
N VAL A 82 -37.02 12.68 59.79
CA VAL A 82 -38.10 12.89 58.80
C VAL A 82 -37.75 14.04 57.82
N GLU A 83 -37.21 15.16 58.32
CA GLU A 83 -36.77 16.25 57.43
C GLU A 83 -35.59 15.85 56.53
N LYS A 84 -34.66 15.04 57.06
CA LYS A 84 -33.57 14.44 56.28
C LYS A 84 -34.11 13.47 55.23
N GLU A 85 -35.01 12.57 55.59
CA GLU A 85 -35.59 11.58 54.68
C GLU A 85 -36.42 12.24 53.57
N TYR A 86 -37.15 13.31 53.89
CA TYR A 86 -37.83 14.17 52.91
C TYR A 86 -36.84 14.80 51.93
N LYS A 87 -35.72 15.37 52.43
CA LYS A 87 -34.68 15.97 51.60
C LYS A 87 -34.00 14.94 50.69
N GLU A 88 -33.58 13.80 51.22
CA GLU A 88 -32.96 12.72 50.43
C GLU A 88 -33.92 12.16 49.37
N THR A 89 -35.21 12.02 49.70
CA THR A 89 -36.25 11.60 48.73
C THR A 89 -36.47 12.65 47.65
N LYS A 90 -36.39 13.95 47.98
CA LYS A 90 -36.49 15.04 47.01
C LYS A 90 -35.29 15.09 46.05
N GLU A 91 -34.06 15.02 46.57
CA GLU A 91 -32.84 14.97 45.75
C GLU A 91 -32.83 13.75 44.82
N LEU A 92 -33.41 12.62 45.25
CA LEU A 92 -33.64 11.44 44.42
C LEU A 92 -34.66 11.70 43.29
N ILE A 93 -35.80 12.34 43.57
CA ILE A 93 -36.80 12.71 42.55
C ILE A 93 -36.17 13.62 41.49
N GLU A 94 -35.52 14.70 41.90
CA GLU A 94 -34.87 15.65 41.00
C GLU A 94 -33.83 14.95 40.10
N ARG A 95 -33.06 14.00 40.64
CA ARG A 95 -32.13 13.17 39.88
C ARG A 95 -32.82 12.23 38.88
N LEU A 96 -33.90 11.57 39.27
CA LEU A 96 -34.64 10.61 38.43
C LEU A 96 -35.36 11.33 37.28
N GLU A 97 -35.99 12.48 37.54
CA GLU A 97 -36.62 13.31 36.51
C GLU A 97 -35.57 13.89 35.56
N ALA A 98 -34.45 14.41 36.09
CA ALA A 98 -33.35 14.91 35.27
C ALA A 98 -32.72 13.82 34.39
N LEU A 99 -32.77 12.54 34.80
CA LEU A 99 -32.33 11.38 34.02
C LEU A 99 -33.34 11.01 32.91
N LEU A 100 -34.64 11.00 33.21
CA LEU A 100 -35.70 10.68 32.24
C LEU A 100 -35.86 11.76 31.16
N ALA A 101 -35.64 13.03 31.50
CA ALA A 101 -35.78 14.16 30.58
C ALA A 101 -34.71 14.20 29.47
N ASP A 102 -33.58 13.50 29.61
CA ASP A 102 -32.49 13.50 28.63
C ASP A 102 -31.99 12.09 28.28
N LYS A 103 -32.27 11.70 27.03
CA LYS A 103 -31.82 10.43 26.44
C LYS A 103 -30.30 10.24 26.49
N GLN A 104 -29.49 11.30 26.47
CA GLN A 104 -28.03 11.20 26.60
C GLN A 104 -27.60 10.76 28.00
N LYS A 105 -28.31 11.19 29.05
CA LYS A 105 -28.04 10.73 30.43
C LYS A 105 -28.44 9.27 30.62
N ILE A 106 -29.55 8.83 30.01
CA ILE A 106 -29.92 7.41 29.98
C ILE A 106 -28.84 6.57 29.27
N LEU A 107 -28.26 7.07 28.17
CA LEU A 107 -27.14 6.41 27.49
C LEU A 107 -25.84 6.43 28.32
N ALA A 108 -25.57 7.49 29.08
CA ALA A 108 -24.45 7.55 30.01
C ALA A 108 -24.60 6.56 31.18
N GLU A 109 -25.80 6.40 31.72
CA GLU A 109 -26.10 5.43 32.78
C GLU A 109 -26.04 3.98 32.27
N ILE A 110 -26.57 3.70 31.07
CA ILE A 110 -26.36 2.43 30.36
C ILE A 110 -24.87 2.13 30.23
N LYS A 111 -24.07 3.12 29.81
CA LYS A 111 -22.62 2.97 29.65
C LYS A 111 -21.96 2.66 31.00
N ARG A 112 -22.37 3.31 32.08
CA ARG A 112 -21.89 3.04 33.45
C ARG A 112 -22.19 1.60 33.87
N GLU A 113 -23.45 1.15 33.75
CA GLU A 113 -23.85 -0.21 34.09
C GLU A 113 -23.11 -1.27 33.26
N LEU A 114 -22.89 -1.03 31.96
CA LEU A 114 -22.13 -1.94 31.09
C LEU A 114 -20.64 -2.03 31.48
N PHE A 115 -20.03 -0.93 31.95
CA PHE A 115 -18.68 -0.98 32.52
C PHE A 115 -18.64 -1.69 33.88
N ASP A 116 -19.64 -1.45 34.75
CA ASP A 116 -19.76 -2.14 36.03
C ASP A 116 -19.94 -3.66 35.84
N ILE A 117 -20.71 -4.09 34.82
CA ILE A 117 -20.85 -5.50 34.41
C ILE A 117 -19.52 -6.04 33.88
N LYS A 118 -18.87 -5.33 32.93
CA LYS A 118 -17.56 -5.76 32.39
C LYS A 118 -16.51 -5.94 33.49
N ASN A 119 -16.48 -5.05 34.48
CA ASN A 119 -15.50 -5.10 35.57
C ASN A 119 -15.79 -6.20 36.60
N ARG A 120 -17.02 -6.73 36.66
CA ARG A 120 -17.42 -7.82 37.59
C ARG A 120 -17.41 -9.21 36.96
N PHE A 121 -17.67 -9.29 35.65
CA PHE A 121 -17.93 -10.55 34.94
C PHE A 121 -17.10 -10.73 33.65
N GLY A 122 -16.17 -9.82 33.36
CA GLY A 122 -15.28 -9.95 32.20
C GLY A 122 -14.12 -10.88 32.47
N ASP A 123 -13.95 -11.90 31.62
CA ASP A 123 -12.81 -12.81 31.57
C ASP A 123 -11.83 -12.44 30.45
N GLU A 124 -10.65 -13.06 30.47
CA GLU A 124 -9.72 -13.01 29.34
C GLU A 124 -10.16 -13.99 28.24
N ARG A 125 -9.91 -13.63 26.98
CA ARG A 125 -10.39 -14.41 25.84
C ARG A 125 -9.70 -15.77 25.75
N ARG A 126 -10.40 -16.81 26.20
CA ARG A 126 -9.92 -18.21 26.25
C ARG A 126 -9.55 -18.84 24.89
N THR A 127 -9.96 -18.25 23.77
CA THR A 127 -9.63 -18.72 22.42
C THR A 127 -8.82 -17.68 21.66
N GLN A 128 -7.72 -18.08 21.02
CA GLN A 128 -7.04 -17.22 20.06
C GLN A 128 -7.84 -17.18 18.75
N ILE A 129 -7.96 -16.01 18.12
CA ILE A 129 -8.27 -15.95 16.69
C ILE A 129 -6.92 -16.07 15.98
N VAL A 130 -6.72 -17.20 15.33
CA VAL A 130 -5.70 -17.37 14.29
C VAL A 130 -6.41 -17.17 12.96
N GLU A 131 -5.78 -16.49 12.01
CA GLU A 131 -6.28 -16.49 10.63
C GLU A 131 -6.06 -17.90 10.07
N GLY A 132 -7.14 -18.61 9.80
CA GLY A 132 -7.08 -19.97 9.26
C GLY A 132 -6.83 -19.94 7.76
N GLU A 133 -5.86 -20.72 7.29
CA GLU A 133 -5.58 -20.99 5.89
C GLU A 133 -6.76 -21.78 5.26
N VAL A 134 -7.84 -21.06 4.93
CA VAL A 134 -9.00 -21.60 4.19
C VAL A 134 -9.28 -20.76 2.94
N GLY A 135 -8.20 -20.49 2.23
CA GLY A 135 -8.16 -20.32 0.80
C GLY A 135 -6.84 -20.93 0.36
N ILE A 136 -6.88 -22.02 -0.44
CA ILE A 136 -5.70 -22.40 -1.21
C ILE A 136 -5.62 -21.31 -2.28
N ASP A 137 -4.61 -20.44 -2.19
CA ASP A 137 -4.41 -19.45 -3.22
C ASP A 137 -3.98 -20.17 -4.50
N ILE A 138 -4.35 -19.63 -5.66
CA ILE A 138 -3.98 -20.24 -6.95
C ILE A 138 -2.44 -20.31 -7.11
N GLU A 139 -1.74 -19.50 -6.33
CA GLU A 139 -0.29 -19.50 -6.16
C GLU A 139 0.23 -20.80 -5.52
N ASP A 140 -0.40 -21.31 -4.45
CA ASP A 140 0.02 -22.53 -3.73
C ASP A 140 -0.08 -23.81 -4.58
N LEU A 141 -0.90 -23.77 -5.65
CA LEU A 141 -1.08 -24.86 -6.62
C LEU A 141 -0.06 -24.83 -7.76
N ILE A 142 0.77 -23.78 -7.85
CA ILE A 142 1.74 -23.56 -8.91
C ILE A 142 3.14 -23.88 -8.33
N PRO A 143 3.98 -24.68 -9.01
CA PRO A 143 5.30 -24.99 -8.50
C PRO A 143 6.21 -23.76 -8.56
N GLU A 144 7.03 -23.56 -7.54
CA GLU A 144 8.10 -22.56 -7.62
C GLU A 144 9.21 -23.05 -8.56
N GLN A 145 9.43 -22.33 -9.65
CA GLN A 145 10.42 -22.64 -10.69
C GLN A 145 11.11 -21.37 -11.22
N GLU A 146 12.39 -21.50 -11.59
CA GLU A 146 13.08 -20.47 -12.38
C GLU A 146 12.55 -20.44 -13.81
N VAL A 147 12.17 -19.24 -14.26
CA VAL A 147 11.73 -18.96 -15.62
C VAL A 147 12.53 -17.82 -16.24
N VAL A 148 12.83 -17.96 -17.53
CA VAL A 148 13.31 -16.87 -18.38
C VAL A 148 12.08 -16.12 -18.89
N VAL A 149 11.96 -14.84 -18.55
CA VAL A 149 10.94 -13.96 -19.11
C VAL A 149 11.54 -13.15 -20.24
N THR A 150 10.88 -13.16 -21.39
CA THR A 150 11.30 -12.41 -22.59
C THR A 150 10.23 -11.40 -22.98
N ILE A 151 10.62 -10.15 -23.22
CA ILE A 151 9.76 -9.08 -23.75
C ILE A 151 10.24 -8.71 -25.16
N THR A 152 9.33 -8.57 -26.11
CA THR A 152 9.63 -8.22 -27.51
C THR A 152 9.40 -6.74 -27.82
N LYS A 153 9.89 -6.27 -28.97
CA LYS A 153 9.73 -4.87 -29.43
C LYS A 153 8.27 -4.47 -29.58
N ASP A 154 7.43 -5.36 -30.09
CA ASP A 154 5.98 -5.12 -30.23
C ASP A 154 5.22 -5.29 -28.90
N GLY A 155 5.94 -5.48 -27.79
CA GLY A 155 5.37 -5.53 -26.45
C GLY A 155 4.66 -6.84 -26.14
N TYR A 156 5.05 -7.95 -26.76
CA TYR A 156 4.65 -9.29 -26.33
C TYR A 156 5.53 -9.76 -25.17
N ILE A 157 4.94 -10.52 -24.25
CA ILE A 157 5.66 -11.17 -23.15
C ILE A 157 5.28 -12.65 -23.06
N LYS A 158 6.26 -13.46 -22.66
CA LYS A 158 6.11 -14.86 -22.29
C LYS A 158 7.13 -15.24 -21.21
N ARG A 159 6.84 -16.33 -20.49
CA ARG A 159 7.81 -17.04 -19.65
C ARG A 159 8.16 -18.38 -20.30
N ILE A 160 9.42 -18.79 -20.17
CA ILE A 160 9.95 -20.08 -20.63
C ILE A 160 10.66 -20.72 -19.42
N PRO A 161 10.38 -21.99 -19.05
CA PRO A 161 11.16 -22.69 -18.03
C PRO A 161 12.65 -22.73 -18.38
N THR A 162 13.52 -22.48 -17.40
CA THR A 162 14.98 -22.42 -17.64
C THR A 162 15.54 -23.74 -18.19
N GLU A 163 14.93 -24.89 -17.86
CA GLU A 163 15.28 -26.21 -18.41
C GLU A 163 15.10 -26.26 -19.93
N THR A 164 13.93 -25.86 -20.43
CA THR A 164 13.61 -25.75 -21.87
C THR A 164 14.54 -24.79 -22.59
N TYR A 165 15.02 -23.74 -21.91
CA TYR A 165 16.01 -22.81 -22.46
C TYR A 165 17.43 -23.42 -22.55
N ARG A 166 17.81 -24.27 -21.58
CA ARG A 166 19.17 -24.80 -21.38
C ARG A 166 19.50 -26.06 -22.21
N THR A 167 18.53 -26.61 -22.92
CA THR A 167 18.66 -27.94 -23.57
C THR A 167 19.52 -27.89 -24.85
N GLN A 168 20.84 -28.03 -24.73
CA GLN A 168 21.70 -28.44 -25.85
C GLN A 168 22.91 -29.27 -25.38
N HIS A 169 22.96 -30.55 -25.77
CA HIS A 169 24.15 -31.39 -25.56
C HIS A 169 25.26 -31.09 -26.57
N ARG A 170 26.52 -31.38 -26.19
CA ARG A 170 27.68 -31.28 -27.07
C ARG A 170 27.47 -32.15 -28.33
N GLY A 171 27.65 -31.55 -29.52
CA GLY A 171 27.54 -32.24 -30.81
C GLY A 171 26.25 -31.98 -31.59
N GLY A 172 25.26 -31.31 -30.99
CA GLY A 172 24.04 -30.91 -31.70
C GLY A 172 24.34 -29.99 -32.89
N LYS A 173 23.86 -30.36 -34.09
CA LYS A 173 23.90 -29.54 -35.30
C LYS A 173 23.17 -28.22 -35.01
N GLY A 174 23.85 -27.08 -35.21
CA GLY A 174 23.37 -25.79 -34.70
C GLY A 174 21.94 -25.47 -35.13
N LEU A 175 21.06 -25.19 -34.17
CA LEU A 175 19.71 -24.72 -34.45
C LEU A 175 19.83 -23.39 -35.19
N ILE A 176 19.25 -23.32 -36.39
CA ILE A 176 19.05 -22.05 -37.09
C ILE A 176 18.07 -21.25 -36.24
N GLY A 177 18.61 -20.30 -35.47
CA GLY A 177 17.81 -19.38 -34.65
C GLY A 177 16.79 -18.68 -35.53
N VAL A 178 15.54 -18.65 -35.06
CA VAL A 178 14.36 -17.94 -35.61
C VAL A 178 14.53 -17.48 -37.05
N ARG A 179 14.04 -18.25 -38.03
CA ARG A 179 13.71 -17.67 -39.35
C ARG A 179 12.59 -16.64 -39.10
N PRO A 180 12.83 -15.33 -39.17
CA PRO A 180 11.80 -14.35 -38.88
C PRO A 180 10.89 -14.32 -40.10
N LYS A 181 9.63 -14.72 -39.94
CA LYS A 181 8.59 -14.46 -40.95
C LYS A 181 7.80 -13.19 -40.66
N GLU A 182 8.10 -12.55 -39.53
CA GLU A 182 7.66 -11.25 -39.05
C GLU A 182 8.84 -10.63 -38.27
N GLU A 183 8.87 -9.30 -38.12
CA GLU A 183 10.06 -8.51 -37.74
C GLU A 183 10.26 -8.32 -36.22
N ASP A 184 9.47 -8.98 -35.38
CA ASP A 184 9.50 -8.82 -33.92
C ASP A 184 10.66 -9.59 -33.28
N PHE A 185 11.45 -8.89 -32.46
CA PHE A 185 12.63 -9.43 -31.79
C PHE A 185 12.60 -9.14 -30.28
N VAL A 186 13.33 -9.96 -29.52
CA VAL A 186 13.42 -9.83 -28.06
C VAL A 186 14.23 -8.59 -27.70
N VAL A 187 13.63 -7.70 -26.91
CA VAL A 187 14.20 -6.42 -26.47
C VAL A 187 14.73 -6.46 -25.05
N ASP A 188 14.13 -7.28 -24.19
CA ASP A 188 14.53 -7.47 -22.79
C ASP A 188 14.40 -8.96 -22.39
N THR A 189 15.28 -9.44 -21.52
CA THR A 189 15.33 -10.84 -21.05
C THR A 189 15.97 -10.92 -19.68
N PHE A 190 15.25 -11.51 -18.72
CA PHE A 190 15.72 -11.70 -17.35
C PHE A 190 15.22 -13.03 -16.77
N ILE A 191 15.95 -13.53 -15.77
CA ILE A 191 15.62 -14.75 -15.03
C ILE A 191 14.90 -14.34 -13.75
N THR A 192 13.83 -15.04 -13.40
CA THR A 192 12.97 -14.73 -12.25
C THR A 192 12.21 -15.99 -11.82
N SER A 193 11.74 -16.06 -10.57
CA SER A 193 10.85 -17.13 -10.11
C SER A 193 9.43 -16.95 -10.68
N THR A 194 8.72 -18.05 -10.90
CA THR A 194 7.25 -18.05 -11.03
C THR A 194 6.52 -17.25 -9.93
N HIS A 195 7.07 -17.21 -8.72
CA HIS A 195 6.50 -16.53 -7.54
C HIS A 195 7.01 -15.10 -7.35
N ASP A 196 7.99 -14.65 -8.12
CA ASP A 196 8.46 -13.26 -8.08
C ASP A 196 7.39 -12.29 -8.59
N TYR A 197 7.50 -11.03 -8.16
CA TYR A 197 6.74 -9.91 -8.66
C TYR A 197 7.50 -9.23 -9.81
N LEU A 198 7.03 -9.42 -11.04
CA LEU A 198 7.49 -8.61 -12.15
C LEU A 198 6.80 -7.24 -12.12
N MET A 199 7.55 -6.20 -11.75
CA MET A 199 7.11 -4.81 -11.82
C MET A 199 7.19 -4.28 -13.24
N PHE A 200 6.20 -3.50 -13.67
CA PHE A 200 6.19 -2.77 -14.93
C PHE A 200 6.04 -1.27 -14.66
N PHE A 201 6.89 -0.46 -15.28
CA PHE A 201 6.88 1.00 -15.16
C PHE A 201 6.58 1.64 -16.52
N THR A 202 5.74 2.68 -16.51
CA THR A 202 5.26 3.32 -17.75
C THR A 202 5.84 4.71 -17.97
N ASN A 203 5.83 5.16 -19.23
CA ASN A 203 6.25 6.51 -19.64
C ASN A 203 5.52 7.63 -18.85
N HIS A 204 4.25 7.42 -18.48
CA HIS A 204 3.44 8.32 -17.65
C HIS A 204 3.80 8.26 -16.14
N GLY A 205 4.75 7.43 -15.72
CA GLY A 205 5.21 7.33 -14.34
C GLY A 205 4.31 6.50 -13.43
N ARG A 206 3.50 5.58 -13.98
CA ARG A 206 2.71 4.60 -13.20
C ARG A 206 3.51 3.31 -13.03
N ALA A 207 3.21 2.57 -11.98
CA ALA A 207 3.74 1.22 -11.72
C ALA A 207 2.60 0.22 -11.60
N TYR A 208 2.85 -0.96 -12.16
CA TYR A 208 2.05 -2.17 -12.04
C TYR A 208 2.95 -3.30 -11.54
N TRP A 209 2.40 -4.39 -11.02
CA TRP A 209 3.11 -5.66 -10.93
C TRP A 209 2.23 -6.82 -11.32
N LEU A 210 2.84 -7.91 -11.78
CA LEU A 210 2.22 -9.23 -11.96
C LEU A 210 3.15 -10.29 -11.36
N LYS A 211 2.59 -11.34 -10.74
CA LYS A 211 3.37 -12.53 -10.37
C LYS A 211 3.89 -13.24 -11.62
N GLY A 212 5.07 -13.84 -11.56
CA GLY A 212 5.69 -14.56 -12.68
C GLY A 212 4.75 -15.55 -13.36
N TYR A 213 3.99 -16.36 -12.61
CA TYR A 213 3.03 -17.33 -13.15
C TYR A 213 1.84 -16.72 -13.92
N LYS A 214 1.55 -15.42 -13.77
CA LYS A 214 0.51 -14.70 -14.52
C LYS A 214 0.98 -14.30 -15.93
N ILE A 215 2.27 -14.42 -16.21
CA ILE A 215 2.85 -14.32 -17.55
C ILE A 215 2.54 -15.64 -18.28
N PRO A 216 2.05 -15.61 -19.54
CA PRO A 216 1.75 -16.82 -20.29
C PRO A 216 3.04 -17.63 -20.51
N GLU A 217 2.95 -18.93 -20.25
CA GLU A 217 3.99 -19.87 -20.63
C GLU A 217 3.96 -20.09 -22.14
N GLY A 218 5.12 -20.26 -22.75
CA GLY A 218 5.22 -20.52 -24.18
C GLY A 218 6.60 -21.00 -24.60
N ASP A 219 6.64 -21.75 -25.69
CA ASP A 219 7.88 -22.25 -26.27
C ASP A 219 8.78 -21.11 -26.81
N ARG A 220 10.07 -21.41 -27.04
CA ARG A 220 11.06 -20.52 -27.65
C ARG A 220 10.56 -19.88 -28.94
N TYR A 221 9.76 -20.57 -29.76
CA TYR A 221 9.19 -20.05 -31.01
C TYR A 221 7.83 -19.33 -30.87
N ALA A 222 7.14 -19.43 -29.72
CA ALA A 222 5.85 -18.75 -29.52
C ALA A 222 6.04 -17.22 -29.34
N LYS A 223 5.13 -16.38 -29.87
CA LYS A 223 5.19 -14.93 -29.66
C LYS A 223 4.88 -14.50 -28.21
N GLY A 224 4.07 -15.27 -27.48
CA GLY A 224 3.53 -14.87 -26.18
C GLY A 224 2.25 -14.04 -26.33
N LYS A 225 2.00 -13.11 -25.39
CA LYS A 225 0.80 -12.26 -25.36
C LYS A 225 1.21 -10.80 -25.15
N ALA A 226 0.56 -9.87 -25.86
CA ALA A 226 0.80 -8.43 -25.68
C ALA A 226 0.57 -8.02 -24.20
N ILE A 227 1.53 -7.32 -23.58
CA ILE A 227 1.50 -6.97 -22.15
C ILE A 227 0.31 -6.06 -21.83
N ILE A 228 -0.16 -5.26 -22.78
CA ILE A 228 -1.38 -4.44 -22.68
C ILE A 228 -2.60 -5.30 -22.29
N ASN A 229 -2.68 -6.55 -22.77
CA ASN A 229 -3.74 -7.51 -22.43
C ASN A 229 -3.56 -8.18 -21.05
N LEU A 230 -2.47 -7.90 -20.35
CA LEU A 230 -2.19 -8.30 -18.97
C LEU A 230 -2.27 -7.11 -17.99
N LEU A 231 -2.11 -5.86 -18.50
CA LEU A 231 -2.23 -4.60 -17.76
C LEU A 231 -3.45 -3.79 -18.28
N PRO A 232 -4.69 -4.21 -18.00
CA PRO A 232 -5.90 -3.79 -18.73
C PRO A 232 -6.39 -2.35 -18.46
N ARG A 233 -5.55 -1.46 -17.90
CA ARG A 233 -5.88 -0.08 -17.47
C ARG A 233 -4.77 0.95 -17.72
N LEU A 234 -4.01 0.75 -18.80
CA LEU A 234 -3.15 1.77 -19.41
C LEU A 234 -4.01 2.89 -20.03
N GLU A 235 -3.50 4.12 -20.01
CA GLU A 235 -4.10 5.28 -20.69
C GLU A 235 -3.71 5.35 -22.17
N GLU A 236 -4.41 6.17 -22.96
CA GLU A 236 -4.07 6.38 -24.37
C GLU A 236 -2.68 7.04 -24.50
N GLY A 237 -1.78 6.40 -25.25
CA GLY A 237 -0.37 6.79 -25.35
C GLY A 237 0.53 6.28 -24.20
N GLU A 238 -0.02 5.61 -23.18
CA GLU A 238 0.78 5.04 -22.10
C GLU A 238 1.49 3.75 -22.57
N LYS A 239 2.82 3.73 -22.45
CA LYS A 239 3.70 2.63 -22.85
C LYS A 239 4.53 2.15 -21.67
N ILE A 240 4.99 0.90 -21.73
CA ILE A 240 5.89 0.31 -20.75
C ILE A 240 7.33 0.64 -21.16
N GLU A 241 8.10 1.22 -20.25
CA GLU A 241 9.48 1.69 -20.49
C GLU A 241 10.51 0.82 -19.76
N THR A 242 10.10 0.10 -18.71
CA THR A 242 11.00 -0.83 -17.99
C THR A 242 10.20 -1.91 -17.27
N ALA A 243 10.69 -3.15 -17.29
CA ALA A 243 10.27 -4.22 -16.40
C ALA A 243 11.38 -4.48 -15.37
N VAL A 244 11.02 -4.82 -14.12
CA VAL A 244 11.99 -5.14 -13.05
C VAL A 244 11.47 -6.32 -12.24
N PRO A 245 12.14 -7.49 -12.23
CA PRO A 245 11.78 -8.60 -11.34
C PRO A 245 12.15 -8.26 -9.89
N ILE A 246 11.25 -8.59 -8.96
CA ILE A 246 11.37 -8.34 -7.52
C ILE A 246 10.91 -9.59 -6.76
N HIS A 247 11.78 -10.14 -5.90
CA HIS A 247 11.43 -11.28 -5.05
C HIS A 247 10.56 -10.84 -3.85
N GLU A 248 11.09 -9.94 -3.01
CA GLU A 248 10.42 -9.40 -1.82
C GLU A 248 10.44 -7.85 -1.82
N PHE A 249 9.43 -7.23 -1.22
CA PHE A 249 9.30 -5.77 -1.11
C PHE A 249 9.91 -5.22 0.18
N ASP A 250 11.23 -5.27 0.32
CA ASP A 250 11.92 -4.89 1.55
C ASP A 250 12.15 -3.36 1.71
N ASP A 251 12.58 -2.95 2.92
CA ASP A 251 12.90 -1.56 3.29
C ASP A 251 14.38 -1.16 3.05
N THR A 252 15.22 -2.10 2.61
CA THR A 252 16.66 -1.94 2.37
C THR A 252 16.99 -1.55 0.92
N GLN A 253 16.16 -1.99 -0.03
CA GLN A 253 16.29 -1.74 -1.46
C GLN A 253 15.50 -0.51 -1.91
N TYR A 254 15.95 0.09 -3.01
CA TYR A 254 15.39 1.31 -3.56
C TYR A 254 15.20 1.22 -5.08
N LEU A 255 14.07 1.75 -5.55
CA LEU A 255 13.84 2.00 -6.96
C LEU A 255 14.26 3.44 -7.30
N ILE A 256 15.12 3.55 -8.32
CA ILE A 256 15.68 4.80 -8.83
C ILE A 256 15.04 5.10 -10.18
N PHE A 257 14.26 6.18 -10.24
CA PHE A 257 13.52 6.63 -11.41
C PHE A 257 14.25 7.80 -12.07
N THR A 258 14.42 7.80 -13.38
CA THR A 258 14.95 8.97 -14.11
C THR A 258 14.03 9.39 -15.27
N THR A 259 13.84 10.69 -15.44
CA THR A 259 12.97 11.29 -16.45
C THR A 259 13.75 11.95 -17.59
N LYS A 260 13.07 12.16 -18.72
CA LYS A 260 13.59 12.72 -19.97
C LYS A 260 14.19 14.12 -19.79
N LYS A 261 13.60 14.96 -18.93
CA LYS A 261 14.13 16.28 -18.54
C LYS A 261 15.29 16.24 -17.53
N GLY A 262 15.73 15.05 -17.09
CA GLY A 262 16.83 14.90 -16.15
C GLY A 262 16.44 15.02 -14.67
N THR A 263 15.17 14.85 -14.33
CA THR A 263 14.73 14.65 -12.94
C THR A 263 15.03 13.21 -12.53
N ILE A 264 15.51 13.02 -11.30
CA ILE A 264 15.76 11.70 -10.68
C ILE A 264 15.01 11.62 -9.35
N LYS A 265 14.52 10.42 -9.00
CA LYS A 265 13.89 10.16 -7.71
C LYS A 265 14.32 8.80 -7.18
N LYS A 266 14.49 8.72 -5.86
CA LYS A 266 14.65 7.46 -5.13
C LYS A 266 13.41 7.19 -4.27
N THR A 267 12.92 5.96 -4.27
CA THR A 267 11.83 5.52 -3.39
C THR A 267 12.13 4.11 -2.87
N VAL A 268 11.83 3.84 -1.60
CA VAL A 268 11.99 2.51 -0.96
C VAL A 268 11.12 1.48 -1.67
N LEU A 269 11.61 0.25 -1.82
CA LEU A 269 10.92 -0.82 -2.53
C LEU A 269 9.61 -1.25 -1.83
N SER A 270 9.60 -1.37 -0.50
CA SER A 270 8.43 -1.63 0.36
C SER A 270 7.18 -0.79 0.02
N ALA A 271 7.38 0.46 -0.42
CA ALA A 271 6.29 1.36 -0.81
C ALA A 271 5.44 0.83 -1.99
N TYR A 272 5.93 -0.17 -2.72
CA TYR A 272 5.32 -0.77 -3.91
C TYR A 272 4.70 -2.15 -3.67
N GLY A 273 4.79 -2.76 -2.49
CA GLY A 273 4.25 -4.12 -2.29
C GLY A 273 2.76 -4.24 -2.59
N ASN A 274 1.97 -3.25 -2.18
CA ASN A 274 0.52 -3.22 -2.40
C ASN A 274 0.12 -2.35 -3.61
N ILE A 275 0.11 -2.96 -4.81
CA ILE A 275 -0.39 -2.35 -6.05
C ILE A 275 -1.85 -2.79 -6.32
N ARG A 276 -2.66 -1.88 -6.86
CA ARG A 276 -4.05 -2.14 -7.28
C ARG A 276 -4.08 -2.49 -8.78
N VAL A 277 -5.15 -3.14 -9.25
CA VAL A 277 -5.36 -3.48 -10.68
C VAL A 277 -5.27 -2.27 -11.63
N ASN A 278 -5.50 -1.04 -11.14
CA ASN A 278 -5.32 0.20 -11.90
C ASN A 278 -3.85 0.68 -11.96
N GLY A 279 -2.90 -0.09 -11.46
CA GLY A 279 -1.57 0.39 -11.10
C GLY A 279 -1.62 1.41 -9.96
N ILE A 280 -0.48 2.06 -9.73
CA ILE A 280 -0.30 3.18 -8.79
C ILE A 280 0.62 4.24 -9.41
N ILE A 281 0.52 5.49 -8.97
CA ILE A 281 1.52 6.52 -9.29
C ILE A 281 2.84 6.09 -8.65
N ALA A 282 3.89 5.95 -9.48
CA ALA A 282 5.24 5.60 -9.08
C ALA A 282 6.13 6.83 -8.98
N ILE A 283 6.03 7.75 -9.94
CA ILE A 283 6.61 9.10 -9.93
C ILE A 283 5.54 10.08 -10.44
N LYS A 284 5.54 11.32 -9.93
CA LYS A 284 4.74 12.38 -10.54
C LYS A 284 5.59 13.10 -11.58
N LEU A 285 5.12 13.22 -12.81
CA LEU A 285 5.84 13.89 -13.89
C LEU A 285 5.37 15.35 -14.04
N GLU A 286 6.20 16.16 -14.71
CA GLU A 286 5.80 17.48 -15.22
C GLU A 286 5.18 17.36 -16.62
N GLN A 287 4.44 18.38 -17.06
CA GLN A 287 3.82 18.38 -18.39
C GLN A 287 4.88 18.24 -19.50
N GLY A 288 4.76 17.20 -20.33
CA GLY A 288 5.74 16.87 -21.37
C GLY A 288 7.10 16.42 -20.80
N ASP A 289 7.14 15.85 -19.59
CA ASP A 289 8.24 14.99 -19.13
C ASP A 289 7.76 13.53 -19.16
N GLU A 290 8.69 12.60 -19.38
CA GLU A 290 8.42 11.17 -19.53
C GLU A 290 9.41 10.38 -18.66
N LEU A 291 8.99 9.25 -18.12
CA LEU A 291 9.90 8.31 -17.46
C LEU A 291 10.79 7.64 -18.53
N MET A 292 12.11 7.63 -18.33
CA MET A 292 13.09 7.04 -19.26
C MET A 292 13.71 5.73 -18.74
N GLY A 293 13.46 5.37 -17.49
CA GLY A 293 14.01 4.15 -16.91
C GLY A 293 13.88 4.07 -15.39
N VAL A 294 13.79 2.85 -14.89
CA VAL A 294 13.81 2.52 -13.46
C VAL A 294 14.84 1.42 -13.22
N GLN A 295 15.67 1.55 -12.19
CA GLN A 295 16.57 0.49 -11.75
C GLN A 295 16.55 0.29 -10.24
N LEU A 296 16.85 -0.92 -9.83
CA LEU A 296 16.94 -1.37 -8.43
C LEU A 296 18.34 -1.07 -7.87
N SER A 297 18.43 -0.72 -6.59
CA SER A 297 19.71 -0.45 -5.92
C SER A 297 19.66 -0.67 -4.41
N ASP A 298 20.84 -0.84 -3.82
CA ASP A 298 21.10 -1.14 -2.40
C ASP A 298 21.34 0.10 -1.51
N GLY A 299 21.35 1.31 -2.07
CA GLY A 299 21.66 2.54 -1.34
C GLY A 299 23.15 2.93 -1.29
N ALA A 300 24.05 2.13 -1.87
CA ALA A 300 25.50 2.32 -1.84
C ALA A 300 26.13 2.64 -3.20
N LYS A 301 25.56 2.15 -4.30
CA LYS A 301 26.11 2.22 -5.67
C LYS A 301 26.24 3.64 -6.25
N THR A 302 26.78 3.75 -7.47
CA THR A 302 26.88 5.03 -8.20
C THR A 302 25.88 5.08 -9.34
N VAL A 303 25.18 6.20 -9.49
CA VAL A 303 24.23 6.40 -10.58
C VAL A 303 24.92 7.15 -11.71
N MET A 304 24.77 6.65 -12.93
CA MET A 304 25.16 7.33 -14.17
C MET A 304 23.93 7.69 -14.99
N ILE A 305 23.83 8.97 -15.40
CA ILE A 305 22.77 9.47 -16.30
C ILE A 305 23.45 10.01 -17.57
N ALA A 306 22.97 9.60 -18.75
CA ALA A 306 23.52 10.01 -20.05
C ALA A 306 22.50 10.80 -20.90
N THR A 307 22.98 11.76 -21.70
CA THR A 307 22.14 12.65 -22.52
C THR A 307 22.38 12.49 -24.02
N ALA A 308 21.38 12.87 -24.81
CA ALA A 308 21.40 12.86 -26.29
C ALA A 308 22.58 13.69 -26.85
N ARG A 309 22.95 14.80 -26.19
CA ARG A 309 24.14 15.62 -26.51
C ARG A 309 25.44 15.10 -25.88
N GLY A 310 25.52 13.79 -25.64
CA GLY A 310 26.75 13.11 -25.28
C GLY A 310 27.36 13.56 -23.96
N GLN A 311 26.55 14.01 -22.99
CA GLN A 311 27.02 14.23 -21.61
C GLN A 311 26.66 13.05 -20.72
N ALA A 312 27.51 12.73 -19.74
CA ALA A 312 27.24 11.73 -18.71
C ALA A 312 27.57 12.30 -17.32
N CYS A 313 26.67 12.13 -16.35
CA CYS A 313 26.85 12.53 -14.96
C CYS A 313 26.90 11.28 -14.08
N ARG A 314 28.04 11.04 -13.41
CA ARG A 314 28.25 9.95 -12.42
C ARG A 314 28.26 10.56 -11.02
N PHE A 315 27.39 10.12 -10.13
CA PHE A 315 27.33 10.58 -8.73
C PHE A 315 26.97 9.43 -7.77
N ASN A 316 27.24 9.58 -6.47
CA ASN A 316 26.89 8.53 -5.52
C ASN A 316 25.40 8.62 -5.14
N GLU A 317 24.75 7.47 -5.03
CA GLU A 317 23.30 7.37 -4.79
C GLU A 317 22.86 7.95 -3.43
N ARG A 318 23.79 8.13 -2.48
CA ARG A 318 23.55 8.80 -1.19
C ARG A 318 23.30 10.31 -1.31
N GLU A 319 23.58 10.93 -2.47
CA GLU A 319 23.11 12.28 -2.81
C GLU A 319 21.59 12.35 -3.09
N LEU A 320 20.92 11.18 -3.12
CA LEU A 320 19.46 11.04 -3.17
C LEU A 320 18.95 10.63 -1.78
N ARG A 321 18.07 11.45 -1.19
CA ARG A 321 17.21 10.98 -0.10
C ARG A 321 16.09 10.09 -0.66
N PRO A 322 15.64 9.05 0.05
CA PRO A 322 14.37 8.39 -0.26
C PRO A 322 13.20 9.37 -0.20
N MET A 323 12.25 9.24 -1.11
CA MET A 323 11.06 10.09 -1.23
C MET A 323 9.82 9.24 -1.55
N GLY A 324 8.65 9.64 -1.06
CA GLY A 324 7.40 8.93 -1.30
C GLY A 324 7.02 8.87 -2.79
N ARG A 325 6.21 7.87 -3.16
CA ARG A 325 5.86 7.56 -4.57
C ARG A 325 5.35 8.77 -5.36
N ALA A 326 4.24 9.38 -4.91
CA ALA A 326 3.56 10.51 -5.57
C ALA A 326 4.29 11.87 -5.42
N THR A 327 5.62 11.89 -5.59
CA THR A 327 6.45 13.10 -5.61
C THR A 327 7.21 13.20 -6.94
N HIS A 328 7.64 14.42 -7.28
CA HIS A 328 8.34 14.70 -8.54
C HIS A 328 9.82 14.27 -8.55
N GLY A 329 10.47 14.18 -7.38
CA GLY A 329 11.91 13.91 -7.28
C GLY A 329 12.77 15.18 -7.13
N VAL A 330 13.99 15.13 -7.65
CA VAL A 330 15.00 16.21 -7.62
C VAL A 330 15.79 16.23 -8.93
N ILE A 331 16.47 17.34 -9.27
CA ILE A 331 17.32 17.40 -10.48
C ILE A 331 18.45 16.36 -10.36
N GLY A 332 18.56 15.46 -11.34
CA GLY A 332 19.62 14.44 -11.45
C GLY A 332 20.78 14.90 -12.31
N ILE A 333 20.49 15.48 -13.47
CA ILE A 333 21.46 16.11 -14.36
C ILE A 333 20.91 17.45 -14.85
N ARG A 334 21.76 18.46 -15.02
CA ARG A 334 21.37 19.75 -15.60
C ARG A 334 21.69 19.78 -17.08
N LEU A 335 20.69 19.47 -17.89
CA LEU A 335 20.72 19.59 -19.36
C LEU A 335 21.23 20.98 -19.77
N LYS A 336 22.11 21.03 -20.76
CA LYS A 336 22.76 22.29 -21.20
C LYS A 336 21.87 23.08 -22.14
N ASP A 337 21.23 22.39 -23.09
CA ASP A 337 20.47 22.98 -24.18
C ASP A 337 19.01 22.53 -24.08
N LYS A 338 18.04 23.38 -24.43
CA LYS A 338 16.58 23.08 -24.30
C LYS A 338 16.07 21.93 -25.20
N LYS A 339 16.93 21.42 -26.10
CA LYS A 339 16.68 20.26 -26.98
C LYS A 339 17.56 19.05 -26.62
N ASP A 340 18.31 19.11 -25.52
CA ASP A 340 18.96 17.92 -24.94
C ASP A 340 17.93 17.16 -24.09
N ALA A 341 18.15 15.86 -23.90
CA ALA A 341 17.28 14.98 -23.13
C ALA A 341 18.11 13.84 -22.52
N VAL A 342 17.66 13.28 -21.40
CA VAL A 342 18.19 12.01 -20.89
C VAL A 342 17.78 10.88 -21.83
N VAL A 343 18.73 10.02 -22.14
CA VAL A 343 18.57 8.85 -23.02
C VAL A 343 18.66 7.56 -22.23
N ALA A 344 19.49 7.51 -21.19
CA ALA A 344 19.60 6.35 -20.31
C ALA A 344 20.02 6.74 -18.88
N MET A 345 19.67 5.88 -17.94
CA MET A 345 20.24 5.84 -16.59
C MET A 345 20.65 4.41 -16.25
N THR A 346 21.83 4.26 -15.67
CA THR A 346 22.34 2.97 -15.18
C THR A 346 22.97 3.14 -13.81
N VAL A 347 22.64 2.22 -12.90
CA VAL A 347 23.22 2.08 -11.56
C VAL A 347 24.44 1.20 -11.70
N VAL A 348 25.62 1.79 -11.61
CA VAL A 348 26.89 1.11 -11.85
C VAL A 348 27.68 0.89 -10.58
N ASP A 349 28.22 -0.32 -10.47
CA ASP A 349 29.39 -0.59 -9.66
C ASP A 349 30.65 0.01 -10.31
N ILE A 350 31.79 -0.05 -9.62
CA ILE A 350 33.03 0.60 -10.09
C ILE A 350 33.63 -0.15 -11.29
N THR A 351 33.44 -1.46 -11.35
CA THR A 351 34.04 -2.38 -12.33
C THR A 351 33.22 -2.51 -13.61
N GLY A 352 33.90 -2.45 -14.76
CA GLY A 352 33.33 -2.67 -16.09
C GLY A 352 33.40 -1.44 -16.99
N SER A 353 32.76 -1.52 -18.15
CA SER A 353 32.81 -0.46 -19.16
C SER A 353 31.42 -0.01 -19.60
N LEU A 354 31.31 1.28 -19.90
CA LEU A 354 30.11 1.89 -20.42
C LEU A 354 30.14 1.83 -21.95
N PHE A 355 29.13 1.19 -22.55
CA PHE A 355 28.89 1.28 -23.98
C PHE A 355 28.12 2.57 -24.32
N THR A 356 28.34 3.13 -25.50
CA THR A 356 27.59 4.28 -26.02
C THR A 356 27.43 4.15 -27.53
N MET A 357 26.20 4.30 -28.02
CA MET A 357 25.82 4.30 -29.45
C MET A 357 25.13 5.61 -29.84
N THR A 358 25.35 6.08 -31.07
CA THR A 358 24.70 7.26 -31.66
C THR A 358 23.86 6.91 -32.88
N GLU A 359 22.90 7.77 -33.23
CA GLU A 359 21.90 7.50 -34.29
C GLU A 359 22.52 7.11 -35.65
N ASN A 360 23.70 7.63 -36.00
CA ASN A 360 24.38 7.31 -37.26
C ASN A 360 25.28 6.04 -37.18
N GLY A 361 25.03 5.10 -36.26
CA GLY A 361 25.71 3.80 -36.22
C GLY A 361 27.16 3.83 -35.70
N PHE A 362 27.57 4.92 -35.04
CA PHE A 362 28.87 5.04 -34.39
C PHE A 362 28.75 4.77 -32.88
N GLY A 363 29.74 4.07 -32.33
CA GLY A 363 29.74 3.71 -30.92
C GLY A 363 31.11 3.32 -30.40
N LYS A 364 31.18 3.11 -29.08
CA LYS A 364 32.40 2.68 -28.39
C LYS A 364 32.10 2.15 -27.00
N ARG A 365 33.07 1.42 -26.46
CA ARG A 365 33.14 0.99 -25.06
C ARG A 365 34.17 1.87 -24.34
N SER A 366 33.89 2.30 -23.10
CA SER A 366 34.76 3.18 -22.31
C SER A 366 34.76 2.76 -20.84
N PRO A 367 35.94 2.54 -20.20
CA PRO A 367 36.01 2.16 -18.79
C PRO A 367 35.25 3.12 -17.86
N ILE A 368 34.50 2.57 -16.91
CA ILE A 368 33.67 3.35 -15.98
C ILE A 368 34.53 4.31 -15.13
N ASP A 369 35.79 3.96 -14.83
CA ASP A 369 36.69 4.80 -14.04
C ASP A 369 37.23 6.04 -14.76
N GLU A 370 37.17 6.13 -16.10
CA GLU A 370 37.40 7.42 -16.76
C GLU A 370 36.31 8.45 -16.41
N TYR A 371 35.10 7.99 -16.07
CA TYR A 371 33.99 8.85 -15.66
C TYR A 371 34.23 9.28 -14.21
N ARG A 372 35.01 10.35 -14.05
CA ARG A 372 35.24 11.00 -12.75
C ARG A 372 33.92 11.24 -12.03
N MET A 373 33.92 11.09 -10.71
CA MET A 373 32.77 11.45 -9.90
C MET A 373 32.43 12.94 -10.05
N THR A 374 31.14 13.21 -10.09
CA THR A 374 30.51 14.53 -10.14
C THR A 374 29.41 14.58 -9.07
N HIS A 375 28.93 15.78 -8.76
CA HIS A 375 27.71 15.93 -7.94
C HIS A 375 26.45 15.84 -8.81
N ARG A 376 25.36 15.38 -8.18
CA ARG A 376 24.02 15.37 -8.73
C ARG A 376 23.61 16.77 -9.17
N GLY A 377 23.01 16.87 -10.37
CA GLY A 377 22.62 18.15 -10.98
C GLY A 377 23.77 18.94 -11.59
N SER A 378 24.97 18.36 -11.72
CA SER A 378 26.02 18.90 -12.60
C SER A 378 25.58 18.82 -14.08
N LYS A 379 26.38 19.41 -14.98
CA LYS A 379 26.20 19.28 -16.44
C LYS A 379 26.80 17.99 -17.02
N GLY A 380 27.33 17.10 -16.16
CA GLY A 380 28.09 15.92 -16.56
C GLY A 380 29.47 16.24 -17.15
N VAL A 381 30.07 15.21 -17.76
CA VAL A 381 31.28 15.23 -18.57
C VAL A 381 30.98 14.54 -19.91
N ARG A 382 31.68 14.91 -21.00
CA ARG A 382 31.40 14.31 -22.31
C ARG A 382 31.67 12.80 -22.34
N THR A 383 30.70 12.01 -22.79
CA THR A 383 30.77 10.54 -22.97
C THR A 383 31.15 10.12 -24.39
N ILE A 384 30.77 10.92 -25.39
CA ILE A 384 31.13 10.77 -26.81
C ILE A 384 31.03 12.14 -27.51
N VAL A 385 31.75 12.33 -28.61
CA VAL A 385 31.65 13.54 -29.44
C VAL A 385 30.45 13.43 -30.39
N THR A 386 29.36 14.09 -30.05
CA THR A 386 28.19 14.27 -30.94
C THR A 386 28.45 15.41 -31.92
N ASN A 387 28.51 15.10 -33.20
CA ASN A 387 28.65 16.01 -34.35
C ASN A 387 27.74 15.51 -35.49
N GLU A 388 27.75 16.14 -36.66
CA GLU A 388 26.89 15.73 -37.79
C GLU A 388 27.19 14.32 -38.30
N ARG A 389 28.46 13.88 -38.24
CA ARG A 389 28.87 12.50 -38.57
C ARG A 389 28.25 11.47 -37.62
N ASN A 390 28.32 11.70 -36.31
CA ASN A 390 27.86 10.75 -35.30
C ASN A 390 26.35 10.84 -35.03
N GLY A 391 25.78 12.05 -35.10
CA GLY A 391 24.46 12.38 -34.57
C GLY A 391 24.43 12.43 -33.03
N ASN A 392 23.22 12.36 -32.48
CA ASN A 392 22.94 12.30 -31.05
C ASN A 392 23.11 10.87 -30.50
N VAL A 393 23.30 10.74 -29.18
CA VAL A 393 23.32 9.46 -28.47
C VAL A 393 21.91 8.83 -28.45
N VAL A 394 21.83 7.53 -28.71
CA VAL A 394 20.58 6.74 -28.73
C VAL A 394 20.55 5.68 -27.65
N PHE A 395 21.71 5.12 -27.26
CA PHE A 395 21.77 4.10 -26.20
C PHE A 395 23.08 4.18 -25.40
N VAL A 396 22.97 3.93 -24.09
CA VAL A 396 24.09 3.84 -23.15
C VAL A 396 23.73 2.79 -22.09
N SER A 397 24.61 1.81 -21.88
CA SER A 397 24.47 0.80 -20.81
C SER A 397 25.84 0.37 -20.28
N GLN A 398 25.88 -0.22 -19.08
CA GLN A 398 27.04 -0.93 -18.57
C GLN A 398 27.13 -2.31 -19.24
N VAL A 399 28.31 -2.65 -19.76
CA VAL A 399 28.56 -3.91 -20.46
C VAL A 399 29.82 -4.59 -19.92
N THR A 400 29.83 -5.92 -20.05
CA THR A 400 31.00 -6.80 -19.86
C THR A 400 31.43 -7.37 -21.22
N ASP A 401 32.57 -8.06 -21.28
CA ASP A 401 33.00 -8.76 -22.50
C ASP A 401 32.05 -9.90 -22.88
N ASP A 402 31.40 -10.53 -21.89
CA ASP A 402 30.41 -11.62 -22.01
C ASP A 402 29.01 -11.12 -22.44
N ASN A 403 28.93 -10.01 -23.15
CA ASN A 403 27.67 -9.44 -23.62
C ASN A 403 27.65 -9.32 -25.15
N GLU A 404 26.45 -9.36 -25.70
CA GLU A 404 26.18 -9.05 -27.10
C GLU A 404 25.19 -7.89 -27.18
N LEU A 405 25.25 -7.16 -28.30
CA LEU A 405 24.36 -6.05 -28.60
C LEU A 405 23.61 -6.34 -29.88
N ILE A 406 22.27 -6.28 -29.81
CA ILE A 406 21.37 -6.33 -30.94
C ILE A 406 20.98 -4.88 -31.26
N ILE A 407 21.44 -4.38 -32.40
CA ILE A 407 21.22 -3.01 -32.87
C ILE A 407 20.19 -3.05 -34.00
N THR A 408 19.14 -2.22 -33.93
CA THR A 408 18.09 -2.16 -34.97
C THR A 408 17.81 -0.72 -35.42
N THR A 409 17.53 -0.55 -36.72
CA THR A 409 17.34 0.74 -37.38
C THR A 409 15.88 1.10 -37.70
N GLU A 410 15.65 2.33 -38.16
CA GLU A 410 14.35 2.81 -38.65
C GLU A 410 13.86 2.00 -39.85
N GLN A 411 14.78 1.59 -40.75
CA GLN A 411 14.50 0.74 -41.92
C GLN A 411 14.53 -0.77 -41.61
N GLY A 412 14.49 -1.17 -40.32
CA GLY A 412 14.38 -2.58 -39.93
C GLY A 412 15.66 -3.42 -40.09
N MET A 413 16.81 -2.80 -40.36
CA MET A 413 18.09 -3.54 -40.38
C MET A 413 18.50 -3.89 -38.94
N THR A 414 18.70 -5.18 -38.65
CA THR A 414 19.16 -5.66 -37.33
C THR A 414 20.54 -6.32 -37.43
N VAL A 415 21.43 -6.01 -36.48
CA VAL A 415 22.80 -6.57 -36.39
C VAL A 415 23.11 -6.98 -34.95
N ARG A 416 23.58 -8.22 -34.75
CA ARG A 416 24.09 -8.76 -33.47
C ARG A 416 25.62 -8.68 -33.46
N ILE A 417 26.20 -8.08 -32.42
CA ILE A 417 27.66 -7.85 -32.29
C ILE A 417 28.13 -8.17 -30.87
N PRO A 418 29.14 -9.04 -30.69
CA PRO A 418 29.80 -9.27 -29.39
C PRO A 418 30.52 -8.02 -28.87
N VAL A 419 30.32 -7.70 -27.58
CA VAL A 419 30.93 -6.52 -26.95
C VAL A 419 32.45 -6.61 -26.87
N ARG A 420 33.02 -7.83 -26.81
CA ARG A 420 34.47 -8.09 -26.92
C ARG A 420 35.10 -7.54 -28.20
N ASP A 421 34.36 -7.49 -29.32
CA ASP A 421 34.86 -6.98 -30.61
C ASP A 421 34.85 -5.44 -30.66
N ILE A 422 34.14 -4.80 -29.73
CA ILE A 422 33.98 -3.34 -29.64
C ILE A 422 35.14 -2.74 -28.85
N ARG A 423 36.19 -2.38 -29.59
CA ARG A 423 37.41 -1.74 -29.07
C ARG A 423 37.13 -0.66 -28.02
N GLU A 424 37.75 -0.80 -26.85
CA GLU A 424 37.74 0.23 -25.81
C GLU A 424 38.48 1.50 -26.22
N GLN A 425 37.89 2.64 -25.86
CA GLN A 425 38.41 3.98 -26.15
C GLN A 425 38.07 4.94 -25.02
N GLY A 426 38.90 5.96 -24.83
CA GLY A 426 38.62 7.00 -23.85
C GLY A 426 37.33 7.79 -24.14
N ARG A 427 36.83 8.50 -23.13
CA ARG A 427 35.50 9.14 -23.19
C ARG A 427 35.38 10.23 -24.26
N ASN A 428 36.34 11.14 -24.34
CA ASN A 428 36.27 12.30 -25.24
C ASN A 428 36.72 11.97 -26.68
N THR A 429 36.09 10.97 -27.29
CA THR A 429 36.39 10.45 -28.63
C THR A 429 35.12 10.37 -29.49
N MET A 430 35.27 10.15 -30.80
CA MET A 430 34.15 9.91 -31.73
C MET A 430 33.69 8.44 -31.80
N GLY A 431 34.45 7.51 -31.22
CA GLY A 431 34.19 6.08 -31.36
C GLY A 431 34.50 5.52 -32.75
N VAL A 432 34.19 4.23 -32.92
CA VAL A 432 34.29 3.49 -34.19
C VAL A 432 32.91 3.37 -34.85
N ARG A 433 32.88 3.06 -36.14
CA ARG A 433 31.64 2.65 -36.81
C ARG A 433 31.32 1.22 -36.37
N ILE A 434 30.16 1.04 -35.75
CA ILE A 434 29.66 -0.26 -35.29
C ILE A 434 28.73 -0.84 -36.36
N MET A 435 27.89 -0.01 -36.97
CA MET A 435 26.99 -0.39 -38.07
C MET A 435 27.22 0.50 -39.30
N ARG A 436 27.10 -0.07 -40.50
CA ARG A 436 26.92 0.70 -41.73
C ARG A 436 25.42 0.84 -41.95
N LEU A 437 24.95 2.08 -42.02
CA LEU A 437 23.55 2.43 -42.28
C LEU A 437 23.37 2.76 -43.77
N ASN A 438 22.15 2.61 -44.27
CA ASN A 438 21.74 3.13 -45.56
C ASN A 438 21.60 4.67 -45.51
N GLU A 439 21.51 5.31 -46.68
CA GLU A 439 21.29 6.75 -46.75
C GLU A 439 19.91 7.12 -46.19
N GLY A 440 19.89 8.01 -45.19
CA GLY A 440 18.69 8.40 -44.44
C GLY A 440 18.26 7.45 -43.31
N ASP A 441 18.89 6.27 -43.16
CA ASP A 441 18.57 5.33 -42.07
C ASP A 441 19.27 5.71 -40.74
N LYS A 442 18.71 5.23 -39.62
CA LYS A 442 19.15 5.57 -38.26
C LYS A 442 18.98 4.42 -37.28
N VAL A 443 19.89 4.28 -36.31
CA VAL A 443 19.70 3.40 -35.16
C VAL A 443 18.60 3.93 -34.25
N VAL A 444 17.59 3.10 -33.96
CA VAL A 444 16.46 3.44 -33.06
C VAL A 444 16.64 2.79 -31.69
N SER A 445 17.02 1.52 -31.68
CA SER A 445 17.04 0.68 -30.49
C SER A 445 18.31 -0.15 -30.45
N VAL A 446 18.90 -0.28 -29.26
CA VAL A 446 19.95 -1.26 -28.97
C VAL A 446 19.51 -2.05 -27.76
N THR A 447 19.52 -3.38 -27.88
CA THR A 447 19.24 -4.33 -26.81
C THR A 447 20.53 -5.01 -26.40
N GLN A 448 20.72 -5.17 -25.10
CA GLN A 448 21.82 -5.92 -24.51
C GLN A 448 21.34 -7.34 -24.18
N VAL A 449 22.12 -8.33 -24.60
CA VAL A 449 21.86 -9.76 -24.34
C VAL A 449 23.11 -10.35 -23.69
N LEU A 450 22.95 -11.33 -22.80
CA LEU A 450 24.07 -12.15 -22.35
C LEU A 450 24.59 -12.99 -23.53
N ALA A 451 25.91 -13.04 -23.71
CA ALA A 451 26.49 -13.86 -24.76
C ALA A 451 26.23 -15.34 -24.47
N GLU A 452 25.73 -16.07 -25.46
CA GLU A 452 25.89 -17.53 -25.46
C GLU A 452 27.39 -17.83 -25.68
N PRO A 453 27.98 -18.85 -25.02
CA PRO A 453 29.43 -19.06 -25.02
C PRO A 453 29.95 -19.52 -26.39
N ASP A 454 30.30 -18.51 -27.19
CA ASP A 454 30.77 -18.59 -28.56
C ASP A 454 32.09 -19.36 -28.63
N LYS A 455 32.11 -20.47 -29.37
CA LYS A 455 33.32 -21.29 -29.57
C LYS A 455 34.27 -20.65 -30.57
N GLU A 456 35.56 -20.86 -30.35
CA GLU A 456 36.62 -20.42 -31.25
C GLU A 456 36.44 -21.04 -32.65
N LYS A 457 36.61 -20.20 -33.69
CA LYS A 457 36.63 -20.63 -35.09
C LYS A 457 38.03 -21.13 -35.43
N ASP A 458 38.29 -22.39 -35.14
CA ASP A 458 39.56 -23.01 -35.53
C ASP A 458 39.64 -23.15 -37.05
N GLN A 459 40.82 -22.90 -37.62
CA GLN A 459 41.03 -22.85 -39.07
C GLN A 459 41.81 -24.05 -39.58
N GLY A 460 41.07 -25.00 -40.16
CA GLY A 460 41.52 -25.83 -41.27
C GLY A 460 42.63 -26.84 -41.00
N GLU A 461 42.30 -28.12 -41.16
CA GLU A 461 43.19 -29.03 -41.87
C GLU A 461 42.38 -29.94 -42.81
N SER A 462 43.00 -30.40 -43.88
CA SER A 462 42.34 -30.97 -45.06
C SER A 462 42.64 -32.45 -45.25
N ILE A 463 41.60 -33.25 -45.55
CA ILE A 463 41.75 -34.61 -46.09
C ILE A 463 40.76 -34.77 -47.26
N GLU A 464 41.25 -35.26 -48.40
CA GLU A 464 40.48 -35.52 -49.63
C GLU A 464 40.12 -37.01 -49.82
N SER A 465 39.35 -37.31 -50.89
CA SER A 465 38.92 -38.63 -51.41
C SER A 465 37.92 -39.42 -50.54
N MET A 466 36.72 -39.85 -50.98
CA MET A 466 36.21 -40.50 -52.22
C MET A 466 36.33 -42.06 -52.24
N PRO A 467 35.43 -42.81 -52.93
CA PRO A 467 34.03 -42.55 -53.31
C PRO A 467 33.10 -43.79 -53.13
N LEU A 468 31.95 -43.84 -53.84
CA LEU A 468 30.99 -44.97 -54.06
C LEU A 468 30.04 -45.31 -52.88
N GLY A 469 28.84 -45.86 -53.10
CA GLY A 469 28.15 -46.24 -54.36
C GLY A 469 26.64 -46.53 -54.15
N ILE A 470 25.88 -46.77 -55.23
CA ILE A 470 24.41 -46.96 -55.24
C ILE A 470 24.05 -48.45 -55.43
N VAL A 471 23.12 -49.01 -54.64
CA VAL A 471 22.18 -50.09 -55.03
C VAL A 471 20.86 -49.95 -54.22
N GLU A 472 19.74 -50.42 -54.77
CA GLU A 472 18.41 -50.52 -54.13
C GLU A 472 18.18 -51.89 -53.46
N GLU A 473 17.15 -52.03 -52.60
CA GLU A 473 16.10 -53.09 -52.61
C GLU A 473 15.09 -52.80 -51.46
N LYS A 474 13.78 -52.60 -51.71
CA LYS A 474 12.69 -53.52 -52.10
C LYS A 474 12.13 -54.38 -50.95
N THR A 475 10.90 -54.07 -50.54
CA THR A 475 10.03 -54.88 -49.68
C THR A 475 9.10 -55.77 -50.53
N PRO A 476 8.84 -57.04 -50.16
CA PRO A 476 7.79 -57.85 -50.77
C PRO A 476 6.36 -57.45 -50.35
N ILE A 477 5.41 -57.84 -51.19
CA ILE A 477 3.93 -57.84 -51.04
C ILE A 477 3.54 -59.30 -51.43
N ASP A 478 2.51 -60.00 -50.94
CA ASP A 478 1.06 -59.68 -51.00
C ASP A 478 0.21 -60.68 -50.17
N GLU A 479 -1.10 -60.67 -50.41
CA GLU A 479 -2.19 -61.65 -50.14
C GLU A 479 -3.17 -61.33 -48.99
N GLN A 480 -4.33 -60.80 -49.42
CA GLN A 480 -5.67 -60.77 -48.80
C GLN A 480 -6.43 -62.09 -49.16
N PRO A 481 -7.74 -62.32 -48.87
CA PRO A 481 -8.76 -61.49 -48.18
C PRO A 481 -9.67 -62.25 -47.16
N SER A 482 -10.54 -61.51 -46.44
CA SER A 482 -12.01 -61.73 -46.37
C SER A 482 -12.69 -60.92 -45.24
N GLU A 483 -14.01 -60.70 -45.38
CA GLU A 483 -14.87 -59.81 -44.55
C GLU A 483 -15.70 -60.61 -43.51
N PRO A 484 -16.62 -60.00 -42.72
CA PRO A 484 -16.74 -58.62 -42.26
C PRO A 484 -16.79 -58.52 -40.71
N PHE A 485 -16.57 -57.33 -40.12
CA PHE A 485 -16.87 -57.08 -38.70
C PHE A 485 -18.19 -56.32 -38.51
N VAL A 486 -18.98 -56.70 -37.51
CA VAL A 486 -20.36 -56.25 -37.31
C VAL A 486 -20.42 -54.98 -36.46
N GLU A 487 -21.30 -54.06 -36.86
CA GLU A 487 -21.64 -52.84 -36.11
C GLU A 487 -22.20 -53.17 -34.71
N GLN A 488 -21.56 -52.69 -33.64
CA GLN A 488 -22.08 -52.78 -32.28
C GLN A 488 -22.15 -51.40 -31.61
N LYS A 489 -23.32 -51.12 -31.02
CA LYS A 489 -23.68 -49.81 -30.44
C LYS A 489 -22.95 -49.50 -29.14
N GLU A 490 -22.81 -48.21 -28.88
CA GLU A 490 -22.39 -47.66 -27.59
C GLU A 490 -23.25 -48.18 -26.42
N PRO A 491 -22.65 -48.62 -25.31
CA PRO A 491 -23.39 -48.92 -24.09
C PRO A 491 -23.70 -47.63 -23.30
N THR A 492 -24.98 -47.29 -23.17
CA THR A 492 -25.44 -46.16 -22.33
C THR A 492 -25.03 -46.34 -20.86
N PRO A 493 -24.58 -45.27 -20.16
CA PRO A 493 -24.20 -45.36 -18.75
C PRO A 493 -25.41 -45.68 -17.86
N ARG A 494 -25.28 -46.70 -17.01
CA ARG A 494 -26.35 -47.15 -16.12
C ARG A 494 -26.51 -46.23 -14.90
N THR A 495 -27.72 -45.77 -14.65
CA THR A 495 -28.09 -45.05 -13.42
C THR A 495 -28.02 -45.97 -12.21
N MET A 496 -27.35 -45.55 -11.13
CA MET A 496 -27.39 -46.27 -9.85
C MET A 496 -28.63 -45.86 -9.03
N PRO A 497 -29.31 -46.81 -8.35
CA PRO A 497 -30.46 -46.50 -7.50
C PRO A 497 -30.03 -45.91 -6.14
N VAL A 498 -30.82 -44.98 -5.62
CA VAL A 498 -30.68 -44.44 -4.25
C VAL A 498 -31.38 -45.39 -3.26
N PRO A 499 -30.76 -45.80 -2.14
CA PRO A 499 -31.39 -46.66 -1.16
C PRO A 499 -32.53 -45.95 -0.42
N ILE A 500 -33.64 -46.67 -0.24
CA ILE A 500 -34.80 -46.24 0.55
C ILE A 500 -34.55 -46.60 2.01
N VAL A 501 -34.88 -45.70 2.93
CA VAL A 501 -34.92 -45.97 4.38
C VAL A 501 -36.37 -45.87 4.86
N GLU A 502 -36.78 -46.83 5.68
CA GLU A 502 -38.18 -47.01 6.10
C GLU A 502 -38.63 -46.02 7.18
N LYS A 503 -39.95 -45.95 7.40
CA LYS A 503 -40.59 -45.03 8.37
C LYS A 503 -40.98 -45.75 9.66
N SER A 504 -40.92 -45.01 10.77
CA SER A 504 -41.65 -45.29 12.01
C SER A 504 -42.33 -44.01 12.54
N VAL A 505 -43.28 -44.15 13.48
CA VAL A 505 -44.13 -43.09 14.08
C VAL A 505 -44.21 -43.31 15.61
N VAL A 506 -44.65 -42.41 16.48
CA VAL A 506 -45.60 -41.25 16.45
C VAL A 506 -44.79 -39.95 16.75
N SER A 507 -45.21 -38.68 16.66
CA SER A 507 -46.51 -38.05 16.97
C SER A 507 -46.73 -36.65 16.34
N GLU A 508 -47.97 -36.16 16.44
CA GLU A 508 -48.43 -34.87 15.92
C GLU A 508 -48.06 -33.66 16.81
N GLU A 509 -47.83 -32.49 16.18
CA GLU A 509 -48.17 -31.19 16.77
C GLU A 509 -48.53 -30.19 15.65
N THR A 510 -49.50 -29.31 15.87
CA THR A 510 -50.19 -28.57 14.78
C THR A 510 -49.50 -27.27 14.33
N PRO A 511 -49.37 -27.01 13.01
CA PRO A 511 -48.78 -25.77 12.49
C PRO A 511 -49.78 -24.59 12.46
N LEU A 512 -49.33 -23.40 12.86
CA LEU A 512 -50.08 -22.14 12.77
C LEU A 512 -50.05 -21.53 11.35
N PRO A 513 -51.10 -20.81 10.92
CA PRO A 513 -51.25 -20.33 9.53
C PRO A 513 -50.35 -19.14 9.17
N PRO A 514 -49.94 -19.01 7.89
CA PRO A 514 -49.00 -17.98 7.44
C PRO A 514 -49.60 -16.57 7.42
N ARG A 515 -48.83 -15.57 7.89
CA ARG A 515 -49.21 -14.15 7.81
C ARG A 515 -48.83 -13.50 6.48
N LYS A 516 -49.68 -12.57 6.04
CA LYS A 516 -49.68 -11.95 4.70
C LYS A 516 -48.38 -11.19 4.35
N ALA A 517 -47.97 -11.29 3.10
CA ALA A 517 -46.79 -10.63 2.54
C ALA A 517 -46.82 -9.10 2.65
N LYS A 518 -45.64 -8.47 2.75
CA LYS A 518 -45.45 -7.01 2.59
C LYS A 518 -44.40 -6.71 1.51
N LYS A 519 -44.73 -5.69 0.71
CA LYS A 519 -44.08 -5.28 -0.55
C LYS A 519 -42.56 -5.12 -0.46
N THR A 520 -41.86 -5.72 -1.42
CA THR A 520 -40.50 -5.34 -1.83
C THR A 520 -40.44 -3.87 -2.25
N ILE A 521 -39.39 -3.15 -1.86
CA ILE A 521 -39.13 -1.77 -2.30
C ILE A 521 -37.91 -1.78 -3.21
N GLN A 522 -38.06 -1.33 -4.45
CA GLN A 522 -36.95 -1.14 -5.39
C GLN A 522 -36.22 0.19 -5.14
N PRO A 523 -34.88 0.26 -5.30
CA PRO A 523 -34.14 1.51 -5.20
C PRO A 523 -34.42 2.41 -6.43
N LYS A 524 -34.77 3.69 -6.18
CA LYS A 524 -35.02 4.67 -7.26
C LYS A 524 -33.70 5.21 -7.84
N LYS A 525 -33.62 5.24 -9.18
CA LYS A 525 -32.58 5.97 -9.92
C LYS A 525 -32.73 7.49 -9.68
N SER A 526 -31.64 8.19 -9.35
CA SER A 526 -31.59 9.65 -9.23
C SER A 526 -31.18 10.28 -10.57
N THR A 527 -32.11 10.99 -11.22
CA THR A 527 -31.84 11.63 -12.52
C THR A 527 -31.29 13.04 -12.32
N VAL A 528 -30.09 13.33 -12.80
CA VAL A 528 -29.50 14.67 -12.76
C VAL A 528 -30.21 15.57 -13.78
N ARG A 529 -30.68 16.75 -13.35
CA ARG A 529 -31.22 17.80 -14.23
C ARG A 529 -30.24 18.96 -14.36
N THR A 530 -30.01 19.39 -15.60
CA THR A 530 -29.23 20.59 -15.95
C THR A 530 -30.11 21.85 -15.95
N PRO A 531 -29.58 23.02 -15.53
CA PRO A 531 -30.20 24.32 -15.78
C PRO A 531 -29.78 24.90 -17.15
N LYS A 532 -30.71 25.55 -17.87
CA LYS A 532 -30.44 26.22 -19.16
C LYS A 532 -30.04 27.69 -18.99
N LYS A 533 -29.28 28.23 -19.96
CA LYS A 533 -29.06 29.67 -20.18
C LYS A 533 -30.38 30.43 -20.43
N LYS A 534 -30.41 31.71 -20.06
CA LYS A 534 -31.09 32.82 -20.77
C LYS A 534 -30.30 34.14 -20.57
N GLU A 535 -30.66 35.20 -21.29
CA GLU A 535 -29.72 36.29 -21.67
C GLU A 535 -29.83 37.61 -20.87
N LYS A 536 -29.02 38.62 -21.28
CA LYS A 536 -28.96 40.00 -20.74
C LYS A 536 -29.74 40.99 -21.64
N PRO A 537 -30.12 42.17 -21.13
CA PRO A 537 -29.39 43.41 -21.54
C PRO A 537 -28.90 44.34 -20.39
N LYS A 538 -27.83 45.10 -20.69
CA LYS A 538 -27.64 46.60 -20.68
C LYS A 538 -28.53 47.47 -19.74
N THR A 539 -28.14 48.61 -19.11
CA THR A 539 -26.96 49.55 -19.16
C THR A 539 -26.97 50.50 -17.91
N ILE A 540 -25.88 50.79 -17.16
CA ILE A 540 -24.95 51.99 -17.19
C ILE A 540 -25.60 53.37 -16.83
N PRO A 541 -25.01 54.31 -16.00
CA PRO A 541 -23.98 54.28 -14.91
C PRO A 541 -24.19 55.32 -13.72
N THR A 542 -23.22 55.52 -12.79
CA THR A 542 -22.58 56.87 -12.49
C THR A 542 -21.47 56.90 -11.39
N LYS A 543 -20.40 57.69 -11.68
CA LYS A 543 -19.48 58.57 -10.86
C LYS A 543 -19.14 58.25 -9.37
N LYS A 544 -17.86 58.12 -8.95
CA LYS A 544 -16.81 59.16 -8.59
C LYS A 544 -17.19 60.02 -7.35
N GLN A 545 -16.37 60.31 -6.32
CA GLN A 545 -14.90 60.35 -6.07
C GLN A 545 -14.54 59.64 -4.71
N LYS A 546 -13.54 59.87 -3.82
CA LYS A 546 -12.29 60.72 -3.68
C LYS A 546 -11.29 60.10 -2.64
N LYS A 547 -10.39 60.90 -2.02
CA LYS A 547 -9.38 60.64 -0.94
C LYS A 547 -9.05 62.00 -0.21
N PRO A 548 -7.98 62.20 0.63
CA PRO A 548 -7.61 61.66 1.96
C PRO A 548 -7.11 62.74 2.99
N LYS A 549 -6.77 62.40 4.26
CA LYS A 549 -5.46 62.72 4.97
C LYS A 549 -5.44 62.67 6.52
N LYS A 550 -4.20 62.59 7.06
CA LYS A 550 -3.63 63.03 8.37
C LYS A 550 -3.75 62.16 9.66
N LYS A 551 -2.57 61.73 10.14
CA LYS A 551 -2.11 61.57 11.55
C LYS A 551 -1.85 62.98 12.19
N PRO A 552 -1.47 63.17 13.48
CA PRO A 552 -0.85 62.25 14.47
C PRO A 552 -1.32 62.37 15.95
N GLY A 553 -0.64 61.68 16.89
CA GLY A 553 -0.68 61.98 18.34
C GLY A 553 -0.30 60.81 19.27
N ARG A 554 0.64 61.02 20.22
CA ARG A 554 0.95 60.14 21.37
C ARG A 554 1.85 60.86 22.39
N PRO A 555 1.56 60.79 23.71
CA PRO A 555 2.64 60.74 24.71
C PRO A 555 2.38 59.84 25.96
N THR A 556 3.48 59.46 26.65
CA THR A 556 3.68 59.17 28.11
C THR A 556 2.76 58.17 28.88
N LYS A 557 3.25 57.18 29.68
CA LYS A 557 4.01 57.20 30.99
C LYS A 557 3.18 57.84 32.14
N THR A 558 3.08 57.36 33.40
CA THR A 558 4.03 56.70 34.37
C THR A 558 3.22 56.06 35.56
N ALA A 559 3.28 54.75 35.89
CA ALA A 559 4.08 53.99 36.93
C ALA A 559 3.55 53.90 38.41
N VAL A 560 4.17 53.02 39.25
CA VAL A 560 3.97 52.74 40.72
C VAL A 560 2.68 51.93 41.06
N ALA A 561 2.64 50.73 41.70
CA ALA A 561 3.21 50.05 42.90
C ALA A 561 2.45 50.35 44.24
N LYS A 562 2.25 49.49 45.27
CA LYS A 562 3.03 48.36 45.87
C LYS A 562 2.18 47.33 46.69
N GLN A 563 2.63 46.05 46.71
CA GLN A 563 2.77 45.09 47.86
C GLN A 563 1.62 44.43 48.69
N LYS A 564 1.79 43.08 48.86
CA LYS A 564 1.48 42.19 50.05
C LYS A 564 -0.01 41.94 50.38
N LYS A 565 -0.49 40.84 51.02
CA LYS A 565 0.04 39.66 51.77
C LYS A 565 -1.07 38.54 51.79
N ALA A 566 -0.95 37.38 52.45
CA ALA A 566 -0.23 36.14 52.08
C ALA A 566 -0.77 34.88 52.83
N LYS A 567 -0.42 33.64 52.39
CA LYS A 567 -0.59 32.28 53.01
C LYS A 567 -1.88 31.45 52.77
N LYS A 568 -1.73 30.28 52.11
CA LYS A 568 -1.70 28.92 52.74
C LYS A 568 -1.17 27.85 51.75
N SER A 569 -0.82 26.67 52.25
CA SER A 569 -0.08 25.56 51.58
C SER A 569 -1.00 24.31 51.40
N PRO A 570 -0.58 23.08 50.95
CA PRO A 570 0.77 22.50 50.77
C PRO A 570 1.01 21.65 49.48
N VAL A 571 2.25 21.12 49.32
CA VAL A 571 2.65 20.12 48.30
C VAL A 571 3.66 19.11 48.88
N LYS A 572 3.54 17.81 48.54
CA LYS A 572 4.48 16.66 48.77
C LYS A 572 3.96 15.43 47.98
N LYS A 573 4.71 14.35 47.71
CA LYS A 573 6.12 14.00 48.01
C LYS A 573 7.06 14.57 46.91
N ALA A 574 7.74 13.89 45.96
CA ALA A 574 8.11 12.49 45.69
C ALA A 574 9.38 12.46 44.77
N LYS A 575 10.14 11.36 44.71
CA LYS A 575 11.29 11.07 43.79
C LYS A 575 11.48 9.55 43.62
N PRO A 576 12.46 9.06 42.83
CA PRO A 576 13.76 8.66 43.45
C PRO A 576 15.03 8.91 42.61
N LYS A 577 16.20 8.45 43.13
CA LYS A 577 17.60 8.52 42.63
C LYS A 577 18.34 9.86 42.90
N PRO A 578 19.70 9.88 43.00
CA PRO A 578 20.68 8.79 42.82
C PRO A 578 21.36 8.29 44.12
N VAL A 579 22.31 7.36 43.99
CA VAL A 579 23.13 6.75 45.08
C VAL A 579 24.64 6.96 44.82
N LYS A 580 25.48 6.74 45.84
CA LYS A 580 26.83 7.31 46.03
C LYS A 580 27.98 6.42 45.51
N THR A 581 29.13 7.05 45.23
CA THR A 581 30.45 6.41 45.01
C THR A 581 31.40 6.59 46.21
N LYS A 582 32.33 5.65 46.45
CA LYS A 582 33.51 5.84 47.32
C LYS A 582 34.76 5.09 46.79
N LYS A 583 35.85 5.85 46.69
CA LYS A 583 37.28 5.61 47.06
C LYS A 583 37.80 4.15 47.30
N ALA A 584 39.07 3.78 47.01
CA ALA A 584 40.19 4.43 46.30
C ALA A 584 41.50 3.55 46.28
N LYS A 585 42.54 4.02 45.54
CA LYS A 585 44.03 3.92 45.78
C LYS A 585 44.93 3.02 44.86
N LYS A 586 46.10 3.62 44.53
CA LYS A 586 47.45 3.09 44.18
C LYS A 586 47.81 2.55 42.75
N LYS A 587 48.42 3.48 41.98
CA LYS A 587 49.68 3.42 41.14
C LYS A 587 50.60 2.17 41.27
N PRO A 588 51.64 2.01 40.39
CA PRO A 588 51.72 1.94 38.90
C PRO A 588 52.69 0.79 38.43
N VAL A 589 53.14 0.70 37.15
CA VAL A 589 54.50 0.23 36.68
C VAL A 589 54.63 0.22 35.12
N LYS A 590 55.82 -0.12 34.56
CA LYS A 590 56.33 0.16 33.20
C LYS A 590 56.49 -1.08 32.27
N LYS A 591 56.50 -0.82 30.95
CA LYS A 591 57.29 -1.46 29.83
C LYS A 591 57.47 -3.01 29.77
N ARG A 592 57.06 -3.65 28.65
CA ARG A 592 57.94 -4.23 27.58
C ARG A 592 57.16 -5.01 26.48
N LYS A 593 57.82 -5.30 25.33
CA LYS A 593 57.40 -6.25 24.27
C LYS A 593 57.93 -7.66 24.56
N PRO A 594 57.26 -8.72 24.08
CA PRO A 594 57.83 -9.64 23.05
C PRO A 594 56.84 -9.77 21.85
N THR A 595 57.15 -9.90 20.55
CA THR A 595 58.14 -10.61 19.69
C THR A 595 57.72 -11.99 19.16
N ILE A 596 57.27 -12.00 17.89
CA ILE A 596 57.57 -12.93 16.77
C ILE A 596 57.59 -14.46 17.03
N LYS A 597 56.65 -15.22 16.44
CA LYS A 597 56.88 -16.17 15.32
C LYS A 597 55.60 -16.91 14.85
N PRO A 598 55.51 -17.35 13.57
CA PRO A 598 54.33 -18.00 12.99
C PRO A 598 54.39 -19.54 13.05
N LYS A 599 53.23 -20.21 12.90
CA LYS A 599 53.16 -21.64 12.55
C LYS A 599 52.93 -21.81 11.04
N LYS A 600 53.75 -22.68 10.41
CA LYS A 600 53.54 -23.27 9.08
C LYS A 600 52.95 -24.69 9.22
N ARG A 601 52.59 -25.29 8.08
CA ARG A 601 52.21 -26.71 7.84
C ARG A 601 50.73 -27.04 8.12
N LYS A 602 50.07 -27.89 7.32
CA LYS A 602 50.49 -28.55 6.06
C LYS A 602 49.27 -28.94 5.21
N TYR A 603 49.51 -29.32 3.96
CA TYR A 603 48.59 -30.14 3.15
C TYR A 603 48.25 -31.46 3.85
N ALA A 604 46.99 -31.87 3.71
CA ALA A 604 46.57 -33.23 3.35
C ALA A 604 45.52 -33.06 2.25
#